data_AF-A0A819I627-F1
#
_entry.id   AF-A0A819I627-F1
#
_cell.length_a   1.000
_cell.length_b   1.000
_cell.length_c   1.000
_cell.angle_alpha   90.00
_cell.angle_beta   90.00
_cell.angle_gamma   90.00
#
_symmetry.space_group_name_H-M   'P 1'
#
loop_
_entity.id
_entity.type
_entity.pdbx_description
1 polymer ?
#
loop_
_entity_poly.entity_id
_entity_poly.type
_entity_poly.pdbx_seq_one_letter_code
_entity_poly.pdbx_strand_id
1 'polypeptide(L)'
;ECVLLMTHLPIGSKLSNNCKADILLDPKHRSLNLFVNKRITGWWPLIAPLKVGEIRDTTLLGGKVEAEFTLLTAEEAEKNPVGKGREGPQPLDEPNRPKTSFQWFTSPWKTFRYIVWRNFKWSIIIGIIIFIFVVCFLLILWSLPGELVRQITSHVFKTNTGKK
;
A
#
# COMPACT_ATOMS: atom_id res chain seq x y z
N GLU A 1 0.86 -46.56 11.45
CA GLU A 1 -0.30 -45.64 11.46
C GLU A 1 -0.07 -44.59 12.52
N CYS A 2 -0.22 -43.29 12.23
CA CYS A 2 -0.09 -42.23 13.24
C CYS A 2 -1.46 -41.99 13.87
N VAL A 3 -1.65 -42.43 15.11
CA VAL A 3 -2.88 -42.17 15.87
C VAL A 3 -2.72 -40.84 16.61
N LEU A 4 -3.56 -39.87 16.26
CA LEU A 4 -3.56 -38.55 16.91
C LEU A 4 -4.52 -38.55 18.09
N LEU A 5 -4.00 -38.53 19.32
CA LEU A 5 -4.84 -38.47 20.51
C LEU A 5 -5.29 -37.02 20.77
N MET A 6 -6.58 -36.74 20.57
CA MET A 6 -7.13 -35.38 20.71
C MET A 6 -7.16 -34.85 22.15
N THR A 7 -7.06 -35.74 23.15
CA THR A 7 -7.05 -35.40 24.58
C THR A 7 -5.67 -34.99 25.10
N HIS A 8 -4.60 -35.52 24.51
CA HIS A 8 -3.21 -35.24 24.88
C HIS A 8 -2.38 -34.89 23.65
N LEU A 9 -2.76 -33.81 22.98
CA LEU A 9 -2.08 -33.35 21.79
C LEU A 9 -0.87 -32.48 22.19
N PRO A 10 0.36 -32.74 21.69
CA PRO A 10 1.52 -31.91 21.99
C PRO A 10 1.35 -30.50 21.42
N ILE A 11 1.62 -29.49 22.24
CA ILE A 11 1.50 -28.09 21.82
C ILE A 11 2.65 -27.72 20.88
N GLY A 12 2.31 -27.23 19.69
CA GLY A 12 3.25 -26.68 18.72
C GLY A 12 3.84 -25.35 19.16
N SER A 13 5.02 -25.02 18.65
CA SER A 13 5.69 -23.76 18.98
C SER A 13 5.03 -22.58 18.26
N LYS A 14 5.00 -21.40 18.87
CA LYS A 14 4.46 -20.19 18.20
C LYS A 14 5.36 -19.68 17.06
N LEU A 15 6.64 -20.04 17.09
CA LEU A 15 7.66 -19.59 16.14
C LEU A 15 8.42 -20.79 15.60
N SER A 16 8.74 -20.75 14.30
CA SER A 16 9.55 -21.79 13.66
C SER A 16 10.88 -22.01 14.38
N ASN A 17 11.55 -20.94 14.82
CA ASN A 17 12.86 -21.02 15.48
C ASN A 17 12.82 -21.83 16.79
N ASN A 18 11.70 -21.77 17.51
CA ASN A 18 11.50 -22.44 18.79
C ASN A 18 10.90 -23.85 18.64
N CYS A 19 10.67 -24.30 17.41
CA CYS A 19 10.19 -25.64 17.11
C CYS A 19 11.36 -26.63 17.10
N LYS A 20 11.41 -27.53 18.10
CA LYS A 20 12.44 -28.57 18.26
C LYS A 20 11.80 -29.95 18.28
N ALA A 21 12.59 -31.00 17.99
CA ALA A 21 12.12 -32.39 18.00
C ALA A 21 11.58 -32.85 19.37
N ASP A 22 12.07 -32.23 20.46
CA ASP A 22 11.66 -32.49 21.84
C ASP A 22 10.14 -32.38 22.06
N ILE A 23 9.44 -31.54 21.28
CA ILE A 23 7.98 -31.36 21.36
C ILE A 23 7.23 -32.68 21.12
N LEU A 24 7.78 -33.56 20.28
CA LEU A 24 7.17 -34.86 19.95
C LEU A 24 7.85 -36.04 20.66
N LEU A 25 9.14 -35.92 20.99
CA LEU A 25 9.92 -37.00 21.59
C LEU A 25 9.83 -37.04 23.13
N ASP A 26 9.63 -35.89 23.79
CA ASP A 26 9.56 -35.84 25.25
C ASP A 26 8.10 -36.00 25.73
N PRO A 27 7.77 -37.09 26.45
CA PRO A 27 6.43 -37.28 27.01
C PRO A 27 6.09 -36.28 28.13
N LYS A 28 7.09 -35.58 28.70
CA LYS A 28 6.87 -34.52 29.69
C LYS A 28 6.50 -33.19 29.07
N HIS A 29 6.59 -33.07 27.74
CA HIS A 29 6.25 -31.83 27.05
C HIS A 29 4.76 -31.51 27.24
N ARG A 30 4.43 -30.22 27.31
CA ARG A 30 3.06 -29.76 27.57
C ARG A 30 2.11 -30.25 26.47
N SER A 31 1.07 -30.97 26.88
CA SER A 31 -0.04 -31.39 26.03
C SER A 31 -1.30 -30.57 26.27
N LEU A 32 -2.21 -30.55 25.30
CA LEU A 32 -3.48 -29.85 25.33
C LEU A 32 -4.63 -30.79 24.94
N ASN A 33 -5.83 -30.45 25.38
CA ASN A 33 -7.05 -31.16 25.01
C ASN A 33 -7.84 -30.33 23.99
N LEU A 34 -7.99 -30.84 22.76
CA LEU A 34 -8.64 -30.13 21.66
C LEU A 34 -10.17 -30.02 21.85
N PHE A 35 -10.78 -30.85 22.71
CA PHE A 35 -12.19 -30.74 23.05
C PHE A 35 -12.48 -29.50 23.91
N VAL A 36 -11.52 -29.06 24.73
CA VAL A 36 -11.60 -27.83 25.50
C VAL A 36 -11.17 -26.64 24.65
N ASN A 37 -10.02 -26.76 23.98
CA ASN A 37 -9.46 -25.73 23.12
C ASN A 37 -9.75 -26.08 21.66
N LYS A 38 -10.94 -25.74 21.18
CA LYS A 38 -11.44 -26.08 19.84
C LYS A 38 -10.53 -25.67 18.68
N ARG A 39 -9.60 -24.75 18.87
CA ARG A 39 -8.69 -24.27 17.83
C ARG A 39 -7.29 -24.09 18.40
N ILE A 40 -6.29 -24.57 17.68
CA ILE A 40 -4.88 -24.37 17.96
C ILE A 40 -4.10 -24.11 16.68
N THR A 41 -3.03 -23.32 16.82
CA THR A 41 -2.09 -23.01 15.75
C THR A 41 -0.67 -23.14 16.28
N GLY A 42 0.26 -23.53 15.42
CA GLY A 42 1.66 -23.63 15.80
C GLY A 42 2.53 -24.35 14.78
N TRP A 43 3.80 -24.45 15.15
CA TRP A 43 4.85 -25.13 14.41
C TRP A 43 5.14 -26.47 15.05
N TRP A 44 5.07 -27.53 14.25
CA TRP A 44 5.41 -28.89 14.65
C TRP A 44 6.64 -29.40 13.90
N PRO A 45 7.53 -30.11 14.60
CA PRO A 45 8.70 -30.72 13.96
C PRO A 45 8.26 -31.93 13.13
N LEU A 46 8.76 -32.02 11.90
CA LEU A 46 8.68 -33.24 11.12
C LEU A 46 9.88 -34.10 11.46
N ILE A 47 9.60 -35.30 11.95
CA ILE A 47 10.59 -36.28 12.31
C ILE A 47 10.74 -37.26 11.14
N ALA A 48 11.97 -37.47 10.68
CA ALA A 48 12.28 -38.48 9.68
C ALA A 48 13.28 -39.51 10.26
N PRO A 49 13.00 -40.82 10.16
CA PRO A 49 13.97 -41.83 10.55
C PRO A 49 15.14 -41.82 9.58
N LEU A 50 16.35 -41.48 10.06
CA LEU A 50 17.56 -41.56 9.25
C LEU A 50 18.24 -42.90 9.51
N LYS A 51 18.35 -43.75 8.48
CA LYS A 51 19.19 -44.95 8.51
C LYS A 51 20.55 -44.59 7.93
N VAL A 52 21.49 -44.17 8.78
CA VAL A 52 22.91 -44.07 8.40
C VAL A 52 23.63 -45.24 9.05
N GLY A 53 24.36 -46.00 8.23
CA GLY A 53 25.05 -47.27 8.52
C GLY A 53 25.14 -47.71 9.99
N GLU A 54 24.56 -48.89 10.27
CA GLU A 54 24.70 -49.79 11.44
C GLU A 54 24.76 -49.21 12.86
N ILE A 55 24.57 -47.90 13.06
CA ILE A 55 24.67 -47.25 14.37
C ILE A 55 23.48 -46.33 14.59
N ARG A 56 22.55 -46.85 15.39
CA ARG A 56 21.52 -46.19 16.22
C ARG A 56 20.48 -45.33 15.49
N ASP A 57 19.21 -45.63 15.79
CA ASP A 57 18.01 -44.85 15.46
C ASP A 57 18.12 -43.38 15.94
N THR A 58 18.91 -42.59 15.23
CA THR A 58 19.02 -41.15 15.46
C THR A 58 17.92 -40.48 14.66
N THR A 59 16.87 -40.14 15.40
CA THR A 59 15.71 -39.44 14.88
C THR A 59 16.10 -37.99 14.61
N LEU A 60 16.30 -37.63 13.34
CA LEU A 60 16.65 -36.26 12.95
C LEU A 60 15.39 -35.45 12.61
N LEU A 61 15.47 -34.15 12.87
CA LEU A 61 14.47 -33.18 12.44
C LEU A 61 14.54 -33.01 10.92
N GLY A 62 13.61 -33.63 10.19
CA GLY A 62 13.53 -33.56 8.73
C GLY A 62 12.90 -32.26 8.22
N GLY A 63 12.18 -31.53 9.07
CA GLY A 63 11.56 -30.25 8.70
C GLY A 63 10.69 -29.66 9.80
N LYS A 64 10.01 -28.55 9.49
CA LYS A 64 9.05 -27.88 10.39
C LYS A 64 7.82 -27.52 9.58
N VAL A 65 6.64 -27.78 10.13
CA VAL A 65 5.36 -27.49 9.48
C VAL A 65 4.54 -26.60 10.39
N GLU A 66 4.01 -25.52 9.83
CA GLU A 66 2.96 -24.74 10.46
C GLU A 66 1.63 -25.42 10.19
N ALA A 67 0.91 -25.75 11.25
CA ALA A 67 -0.39 -26.41 11.17
C ALA A 67 -1.40 -25.68 12.05
N GLU A 68 -2.65 -25.78 11.65
CA GLU A 68 -3.80 -25.27 12.38
C GLU A 68 -4.81 -26.40 12.51
N PHE A 69 -5.16 -26.73 13.75
CA PHE A 69 -6.17 -27.75 14.05
C PHE A 69 -7.39 -27.06 14.61
N THR A 70 -8.53 -27.25 13.97
CA THR A 70 -9.84 -26.78 14.45
C THR A 70 -10.78 -27.97 14.57
N LEU A 71 -11.35 -28.16 15.75
CA LEU A 71 -12.38 -29.16 16.01
C LEU A 71 -13.73 -28.60 15.59
N LEU A 72 -14.30 -29.18 14.54
CA LEU A 72 -15.62 -28.85 14.02
C LEU A 72 -16.64 -29.88 14.48
N THR A 73 -17.88 -29.44 14.59
CA THR A 73 -19.03 -30.34 14.76
C THR A 73 -19.36 -31.04 13.45
N ALA A 74 -20.15 -32.13 13.50
CA ALA A 74 -20.54 -32.87 12.31
C ALA A 74 -21.29 -32.00 11.29
N GLU A 75 -22.20 -31.14 11.77
CA GLU A 75 -22.98 -30.21 10.93
C GLU A 75 -22.08 -29.17 10.22
N GLU A 76 -21.09 -28.61 10.93
CA GLU A 76 -20.14 -27.63 10.38
C GLU A 76 -19.19 -28.27 9.36
N ALA A 77 -18.74 -29.50 9.62
CA ALA A 77 -17.87 -30.26 8.74
C ALA A 77 -18.58 -30.66 7.43
N GLU A 78 -19.89 -30.95 7.49
CA GLU A 78 -20.70 -31.22 6.30
C GLU A 78 -20.89 -29.97 5.44
N LYS A 79 -21.09 -28.81 6.08
CA LYS A 79 -21.24 -27.52 5.37
C LYS A 79 -19.95 -27.06 4.70
N ASN A 80 -18.79 -27.36 5.27
CA ASN A 80 -17.47 -26.99 4.71
C ASN A 80 -16.53 -28.21 4.68
N PRO A 81 -16.71 -29.13 3.70
CA PRO A 81 -15.93 -30.36 3.66
C PRO A 81 -14.47 -30.08 3.30
N VAL A 82 -13.55 -30.39 4.22
CA VAL A 82 -12.11 -30.31 3.95
C VAL A 82 -11.66 -31.44 3.03
N GLY A 83 -10.70 -31.16 2.13
CA GLY A 83 -10.05 -32.20 1.31
C GLY A 83 -10.78 -32.60 0.01
N LYS A 84 -11.97 -32.07 -0.29
CA LYS A 84 -12.69 -32.31 -1.56
C LYS A 84 -12.18 -31.47 -2.76
N GLY A 85 -10.95 -30.96 -2.69
CA GLY A 85 -10.48 -29.91 -3.57
C GLY A 85 -11.03 -28.54 -3.14
N ARG A 86 -10.34 -27.47 -3.50
CA ARG A 86 -10.74 -26.12 -3.10
C ARG A 86 -11.97 -25.74 -3.92
N GLU A 87 -13.13 -25.59 -3.28
CA GLU A 87 -14.13 -24.68 -3.82
C GLU A 87 -13.44 -23.33 -4.05
N GLY A 88 -13.85 -22.61 -5.11
CA GLY A 88 -13.31 -21.28 -5.37
C GLY A 88 -13.33 -20.45 -4.08
N PRO A 89 -12.33 -19.59 -3.84
CA PRO A 89 -12.30 -18.76 -2.63
C PRO A 89 -13.67 -18.09 -2.49
N GLN A 90 -14.26 -18.13 -1.28
CA GLN A 90 -15.56 -17.52 -1.05
C GLN A 90 -15.55 -16.11 -1.65
N PRO A 91 -16.54 -15.76 -2.50
CA PRO A 91 -16.52 -14.50 -3.21
C PRO A 91 -16.44 -13.38 -2.18
N LEU A 92 -15.28 -12.70 -2.17
CA LEU A 92 -15.09 -11.50 -1.36
C LEU A 92 -16.14 -10.48 -1.78
N ASP A 93 -16.67 -9.75 -0.81
CA ASP A 93 -17.48 -8.57 -1.11
C ASP A 93 -16.67 -7.65 -2.03
N GLU A 94 -17.33 -7.15 -3.09
CA GLU A 94 -16.66 -6.33 -4.09
C GLU A 94 -16.05 -5.10 -3.39
N PRO A 95 -14.74 -4.84 -3.56
CA PRO A 95 -14.12 -3.69 -2.92
C PRO A 95 -14.82 -2.43 -3.41
N ASN A 96 -15.13 -1.52 -2.49
CA ASN A 96 -15.69 -0.21 -2.83
C ASN A 96 -14.64 0.62 -3.57
N ARG A 97 -14.42 0.32 -4.85
CA ARG A 97 -13.37 0.91 -5.68
C ARG A 97 -13.81 2.32 -6.05
N PRO A 98 -13.17 3.38 -5.53
CA PRO A 98 -13.45 4.71 -6.02
C PRO A 98 -13.11 4.75 -7.52
N LYS A 99 -13.97 5.38 -8.33
CA LYS A 99 -13.83 5.52 -9.80
C LYS A 99 -12.54 6.25 -10.25
N THR A 100 -11.62 6.56 -9.34
CA THR A 100 -10.46 7.42 -9.54
C THR A 100 -9.20 6.67 -9.98
N SER A 101 -9.20 5.34 -10.08
CA SER A 101 -8.01 4.57 -10.51
C SER A 101 -7.69 4.68 -12.02
N PHE A 102 -8.53 5.33 -12.82
CA PHE A 102 -8.40 5.43 -14.29
C PHE A 102 -8.19 6.85 -14.81
N GLN A 103 -7.66 7.73 -13.98
CA GLN A 103 -7.42 9.12 -14.34
C GLN A 103 -5.92 9.36 -14.52
N TRP A 104 -5.35 8.73 -15.54
CA TRP A 104 -3.93 8.86 -15.92
C TRP A 104 -3.51 10.32 -16.05
N PHE A 105 -4.35 11.22 -16.57
CA PHE A 105 -4.00 12.65 -16.66
C PHE A 105 -4.30 13.44 -15.39
N THR A 106 -5.33 13.06 -14.65
CA THR A 106 -5.84 13.84 -13.53
C THR A 106 -5.04 13.61 -12.25
N SER A 107 -4.45 12.42 -12.09
CA SER A 107 -3.57 12.09 -10.96
C SER A 107 -2.24 12.87 -10.99
N PRO A 108 -1.49 12.92 -12.12
CA PRO A 108 -0.32 13.77 -12.27
C PRO A 108 -0.64 15.26 -12.14
N TRP A 109 -1.77 15.71 -12.67
CA TRP A 109 -2.16 17.12 -12.57
C TRP A 109 -2.42 17.58 -11.14
N LYS A 110 -3.08 16.75 -10.32
CA LYS A 110 -3.28 17.06 -8.90
C LYS A 110 -1.96 17.08 -8.12
N THR A 111 -1.07 16.15 -8.41
CA THR A 111 0.27 16.10 -7.82
C THR A 111 1.13 17.29 -8.26
N PHE A 112 1.10 17.64 -9.54
CA PHE A 112 1.80 18.80 -10.10
C PHE A 112 1.29 20.10 -9.49
N ARG A 113 -0.03 20.29 -9.40
CA ARG A 113 -0.63 21.44 -8.72
C ARG A 113 -0.18 21.52 -7.26
N TYR A 114 -0.14 20.40 -6.54
CA TYR A 114 0.28 20.38 -5.13
C TYR A 114 1.77 20.74 -4.97
N ILE A 115 2.64 20.20 -5.83
CA ILE A 115 4.08 20.45 -5.80
C ILE A 115 4.41 21.89 -6.25
N VAL A 116 3.81 22.35 -7.34
CA VAL A 116 4.03 23.69 -7.89
C VAL A 116 3.50 24.75 -6.94
N TRP A 117 2.33 24.53 -6.34
CA TRP A 117 1.75 25.47 -5.38
C TRP A 117 2.53 25.52 -4.06
N ARG A 118 3.38 24.53 -3.72
CA ARG A 118 4.21 24.61 -2.50
C ARG A 118 5.50 25.39 -2.72
N ASN A 119 6.12 25.25 -3.89
CA ASN A 119 7.44 25.84 -4.15
C ASN A 119 7.39 27.16 -4.95
N PHE A 120 6.41 27.35 -5.85
CA PHE A 120 6.42 28.45 -6.82
C PHE A 120 5.40 29.58 -6.54
N LYS A 121 4.80 29.66 -5.33
CA LYS A 121 3.81 30.73 -5.04
C LYS A 121 4.37 32.13 -5.33
N TRP A 122 5.59 32.40 -4.87
CA TRP A 122 6.25 33.68 -5.06
C TRP A 122 6.66 33.91 -6.52
N SER A 123 7.19 32.89 -7.20
CA SER A 123 7.56 32.99 -8.62
C SER A 123 6.37 33.28 -9.53
N ILE A 124 5.21 32.67 -9.25
CA ILE A 124 3.97 32.93 -10.00
C ILE A 124 3.48 34.37 -9.76
N ILE A 125 3.50 34.84 -8.51
CA ILE A 125 3.12 36.22 -8.17
C ILE A 125 4.03 37.24 -8.88
N ILE A 126 5.35 37.02 -8.84
CA ILE A 126 6.33 37.89 -9.52
C ILE A 126 6.09 37.89 -11.04
N GLY A 127 5.84 36.73 -11.64
CA GLY A 127 5.51 36.62 -13.06
C GLY A 127 4.26 37.41 -13.45
N ILE A 128 3.21 37.36 -12.63
CA ILE A 128 1.98 38.13 -12.86
C ILE A 128 2.25 39.64 -12.76
N ILE A 129 3.04 40.07 -11.77
CA ILE A 129 3.40 41.49 -11.60
C ILE A 129 4.17 41.98 -12.84
N ILE A 130 5.18 41.24 -13.29
CA ILE A 130 5.96 41.60 -14.49
C ILE A 130 5.05 41.66 -15.72
N PHE A 131 4.14 40.70 -15.88
CA PHE A 131 3.19 40.70 -16.99
C PHE A 131 2.30 41.94 -17.00
N ILE A 132 1.77 42.35 -15.83
CA ILE A 132 0.99 43.59 -15.69
C ILE A 132 1.84 44.80 -16.06
N PHE A 133 3.09 44.87 -15.60
CA PHE A 133 4.01 45.97 -15.96
C PHE A 133 4.24 46.05 -17.47
N VAL A 134 4.45 44.92 -18.15
CA VAL A 134 4.63 44.87 -19.61
C VAL A 134 3.38 45.35 -20.32
N VAL A 135 2.20 44.88 -19.91
CA VAL A 135 0.92 45.32 -20.51
C VAL A 135 0.71 46.82 -20.29
N CYS A 136 0.93 47.32 -19.08
CA CYS A 136 0.86 48.75 -18.79
C CYS A 136 1.84 49.55 -19.66
N PHE A 137 3.08 49.08 -19.81
CA PHE A 137 4.08 49.74 -20.64
C PHE A 137 3.66 49.79 -22.12
N LEU A 138 3.15 48.68 -22.67
CA LEU A 138 2.62 48.63 -24.03
C LEU A 138 1.43 49.57 -24.22
N LEU A 139 0.51 49.63 -23.25
CA LEU A 139 -0.63 50.54 -23.29
C LEU A 139 -0.21 52.01 -23.23
N ILE A 140 0.81 52.33 -22.43
CA ILE A 140 1.39 53.67 -22.40
C ILE A 140 1.98 54.02 -23.77
N LEU A 141 2.82 53.16 -24.35
CA LEU A 141 3.36 53.39 -25.69
C LEU A 141 2.26 53.52 -26.76
N TRP A 142 1.18 52.77 -26.62
CA TRP A 142 0.05 52.82 -27.55
C TRP A 142 -0.85 54.05 -27.37
N SER A 143 -0.92 54.60 -26.16
CA SER A 143 -1.72 55.80 -25.82
C SER A 143 -0.96 57.13 -25.96
N LEU A 144 0.38 57.09 -26.01
CA LEU A 144 1.24 58.27 -26.21
C LEU A 144 1.16 59.00 -27.58
N PRO A 145 0.67 58.45 -28.72
CA PRO A 145 0.78 59.17 -29.99
C PRO A 145 -0.27 60.26 -30.19
N GLY A 146 -1.34 60.32 -29.37
CA GLY A 146 -2.41 61.30 -29.54
C GLY A 146 -2.13 62.66 -28.90
N GLU A 147 -1.85 62.67 -27.60
CA GLU A 147 -1.86 63.93 -26.83
C GLU A 147 -0.57 64.74 -26.98
N LEU A 148 0.59 64.07 -27.12
CA LEU A 148 1.87 64.72 -27.38
C LEU A 148 1.89 65.41 -28.75
N VAL A 149 1.32 64.76 -29.77
CA VAL A 149 1.22 65.33 -31.12
C VAL A 149 0.30 66.54 -31.14
N ARG A 150 -0.79 66.53 -30.36
CA ARG A 150 -1.71 67.68 -30.22
C ARG A 150 -1.05 68.88 -29.57
N GLN A 151 -0.25 68.67 -28.51
CA GLN A 151 0.48 69.75 -27.86
C GLN A 151 1.57 70.34 -28.78
N ILE A 152 2.35 69.50 -29.47
CA ILE A 152 3.38 69.95 -30.41
C ILE A 152 2.76 70.73 -31.57
N THR A 153 1.70 70.21 -32.19
CA THR A 153 1.02 70.90 -33.30
C THR A 153 0.40 72.22 -32.86
N SER A 154 -0.25 72.30 -31.69
CA SER A 154 -0.81 73.55 -31.18
C SER A 154 0.27 74.62 -30.91
N HIS A 155 1.42 74.24 -30.35
CA HIS A 155 2.55 75.14 -30.15
C HIS A 155 3.15 75.63 -31.47
N VAL A 156 3.33 74.74 -32.46
CA VAL A 156 3.85 75.09 -33.80
C VAL A 156 2.88 75.98 -34.59
N PHE A 157 1.57 75.75 -34.48
CA PHE A 157 0.56 76.61 -35.09
C PHE A 157 0.52 78.00 -34.46
N LYS A 158 0.64 78.09 -33.12
CA LYS A 158 0.67 79.37 -32.40
C LYS A 158 1.92 80.19 -32.72
N THR A 159 3.08 79.55 -32.92
CA THR A 159 4.32 80.24 -33.30
C THR A 159 4.33 80.65 -34.79
N ASN A 160 3.65 79.92 -35.67
CA ASN A 160 3.50 80.31 -37.08
C ASN A 160 2.47 81.44 -37.30
N THR A 161 1.37 81.45 -36.54
CA THR A 161 0.34 82.50 -36.68
C THR A 161 0.76 83.85 -36.09
N GLY A 162 1.69 83.88 -35.13
CA GLY A 162 2.29 85.12 -34.61
C GLY A 162 3.45 85.68 -35.45
N LYS A 163 3.80 85.05 -36.58
CA LYS A 163 4.91 85.45 -37.47
C LYS A 163 4.44 86.01 -38.83
N LYS A 164 3.14 86.20 -39.04
CA LYS A 164 2.56 86.86 -40.21
C LYS A 164 2.13 88.28 -39.88
#